data_AF-A0A940P586-F1
#
_entry.id   AF-A0A940P586-F1
#
_cell.length_a   1.000
_cell.length_b   1.000
_cell.length_c   1.000
_cell.angle_alpha   90.00
_cell.angle_beta   90.00
_cell.angle_gamma   90.00
#
_symmetry.space_group_name_H-M   'P 1'
#
loop_
_entity.id
_entity.type
_entity.pdbx_description
1 polymer ?
#
loop_
_entity_poly.entity_id
_entity_poly.type
_entity_poly.pdbx_seq_one_letter_code
_entity_poly.pdbx_strand_id
1 'polypeptide(L)' 'MAELKPCPFCGETRYLCAMRDGGTSDYAQYTVVCDACAGGCGAMCGYQDSLKEAKEAKEAWNRREENA' A
#
# COMPACT_ATOMS: atom_id res chain seq x y z
N MET A 1 3.92 -15.02 4.16
CA MET A 1 3.51 -13.60 4.05
C MET A 1 2.79 -13.47 2.73
N ALA A 2 1.63 -12.82 2.65
CA ALA A 2 0.90 -12.74 1.38
C ALA A 2 1.72 -11.93 0.35
N GLU A 3 1.90 -12.50 -0.83
CA GLU A 3 2.50 -11.81 -1.98
C GLU A 3 1.55 -10.71 -2.48
N LEU A 4 2.12 -9.59 -2.91
CA LEU A 4 1.36 -8.44 -3.38
C LEU A 4 1.00 -8.61 -4.86
N LYS A 5 -0.29 -8.53 -5.18
CA LYS A 5 -0.78 -8.54 -6.56
C LYS A 5 -0.13 -7.41 -7.39
N PRO A 6 0.25 -7.65 -8.66
CA PRO A 6 0.84 -6.67 -9.59
C PRO A 6 0.13 -5.32 -9.63
N CYS A 7 0.87 -4.23 -9.87
CA CYS A 7 0.28 -2.90 -10.01
C CYS A 7 -0.67 -2.87 -11.21
N PRO A 8 -1.94 -2.45 -11.05
CA PRO A 8 -2.93 -2.50 -12.14
C PRO A 8 -2.67 -1.44 -13.22
N PHE A 9 -1.83 -0.45 -12.92
CA PHE A 9 -1.52 0.68 -13.81
C PHE A 9 -0.25 0.44 -14.67
N CYS A 10 0.69 -0.38 -14.19
CA CYS A 10 1.98 -0.59 -14.89
C CYS A 10 2.50 -2.04 -14.86
N GLY A 11 1.75 -2.99 -14.27
CA GLY A 11 2.15 -4.41 -14.17
C GLY A 11 3.27 -4.73 -13.17
N GLU A 12 3.99 -3.72 -12.68
CA GLU A 12 5.14 -3.93 -11.81
C GLU A 12 4.81 -4.56 -10.46
N THR A 13 5.79 -5.27 -9.90
CA THR A 13 5.70 -5.97 -8.60
C THR A 13 6.58 -5.34 -7.52
N ARG A 14 7.16 -4.17 -7.79
CA ARG A 14 7.99 -3.40 -6.85
C ARG A 14 7.12 -2.52 -5.95
N TYR A 15 7.27 -2.68 -4.64
CA TYR A 15 6.42 -2.04 -3.63
C TYR A 15 7.18 -1.50 -2.43
N LEU A 16 6.70 -0.37 -1.93
CA LEU A 16 7.06 0.19 -0.63
C LEU A 16 5.83 0.14 0.28
N CYS A 17 5.98 -0.35 1.51
CA CYS A 17 4.99 -0.15 2.56
C CYS A 17 5.38 1.13 3.31
N ALA A 18 4.66 2.22 3.06
CA ALA A 18 4.90 3.49 3.74
C ALA A 18 4.05 3.56 5.02
N MET A 19 4.70 3.88 6.13
CA MET A 19 4.02 4.28 7.36
C MET A 19 3.99 5.81 7.41
N ARG A 20 2.83 6.37 7.73
CA ARG A 20 2.70 7.75 8.19
C ARG A 20 2.48 7.71 9.70
N ASP A 21 3.48 8.18 10.42
CA ASP A 21 3.35 8.46 11.85
C ASP A 21 2.41 9.67 12.06
N GLY A 22 1.44 9.52 12.97
CA GLY A 22 0.43 10.53 13.28
C GLY A 22 0.95 11.68 14.16
N GLY A 23 2.20 11.63 14.62
CA GLY A 23 2.79 12.57 15.56
C GLY A 23 2.26 12.34 16.97
N THR A 24 1.31 13.15 17.43
CA THR A 24 0.77 13.12 18.80
C THR A 24 -0.45 12.21 18.95
N SER A 25 -0.71 11.34 17.96
CA SER A 25 -1.86 10.44 17.92
C SER A 25 -1.33 9.01 17.75
N ASP A 26 -1.75 8.08 18.61
CA ASP A 26 -1.30 6.66 18.64
C ASP A 26 -1.68 5.83 17.40
N TYR A 27 -2.02 6.50 16.28
CA TYR A 27 -2.50 5.93 15.03
C TYR A 27 -1.42 6.10 13.96
N ALA A 28 -0.52 5.12 13.87
CA ALA A 28 0.32 4.95 12.69
C ALA A 28 -0.55 4.42 11.53
N GLN A 29 -0.63 5.17 10.43
CA GLN A 29 -1.34 4.76 9.22
C GLN A 29 -0.39 4.06 8.26
N TYR A 30 -0.76 2.88 7.74
CA TYR A 30 0.02 2.18 6.71
C TYR A 30 -0.61 2.30 5.32
N THR A 31 0.22 2.35 4.27
CA THR A 31 -0.20 2.26 2.87
C THR A 31 0.81 1.47 2.04
N VAL A 32 0.39 0.98 0.88
CA VAL A 32 1.28 0.36 -0.12
C VAL A 32 1.36 1.27 -1.34
N VAL A 33 2.60 1.51 -1.79
CA VAL A 33 2.94 2.34 -2.94
C VAL A 33 3.70 1.47 -3.96
N CYS A 34 3.32 1.55 -5.23
CA CYS A 34 4.11 1.01 -6.34
C CYS A 34 5.39 1.84 -6.50
N ASP A 35 6.55 1.23 -6.31
CA ASP A 35 7.81 1.94 -6.07
C ASP A 35 8.35 2.63 -7.33
N ALA A 36 8.08 3.92 -7.47
CA ALA A 36 8.57 4.74 -8.57
C ALA A 36 10.10 4.86 -8.63
N CYS A 37 10.81 4.68 -7.51
CA CYS A 37 12.27 4.68 -7.49
C CYS A 37 12.87 3.34 -7.97
N ALA A 38 12.05 2.27 -8.01
CA ALA A 38 12.43 0.94 -8.49
C ALA A 38 11.71 0.53 -9.81
N GLY A 39 11.21 1.50 -10.58
CA GLY A 39 10.58 1.27 -11.90
C GLY A 39 9.05 1.20 -11.93
N GLY A 40 8.40 1.31 -10.76
CA GLY A 40 6.94 1.42 -10.65
C GLY A 40 6.38 2.79 -11.05
N CYS A 41 5.06 2.97 -10.88
CA CYS A 41 4.36 4.18 -11.31
C CYS A 41 3.97 5.16 -10.17
N GLY A 42 4.30 4.87 -8.91
CA GLY A 42 3.93 5.70 -7.76
C GLY A 42 2.48 5.56 -7.28
N ALA A 43 1.66 4.71 -7.93
CA ALA A 43 0.29 4.46 -7.52
C ALA A 43 0.22 3.89 -6.08
N MET A 44 -0.69 4.42 -5.25
CA MET A 44 -0.89 4.00 -3.87
C MET A 44 -2.35 3.69 -3.57
N CYS A 45 -2.62 2.84 -2.57
CA CYS A 45 -3.98 2.55 -2.11
C CYS A 45 -4.57 3.62 -1.15
N GLY A 46 -3.83 4.71 -0.90
CA GLY A 46 -4.16 5.75 0.07
C GLY A 46 -3.85 5.33 1.51
N TYR A 47 -3.80 6.31 2.41
CA TYR A 47 -3.77 6.05 3.84
C TYR A 47 -5.22 5.88 4.33
N GLN A 48 -5.47 4.88 5.18
CA GLN A 48 -6.76 4.72 5.87
C GLN A 48 -6.51 4.66 7.37
N ASP A 49 -7.37 5.34 8.15
CA ASP A 49 -7.25 5.48 9.61
C ASP A 49 -7.34 4.15 10.38
N SER A 50 -7.89 3.12 9.73
CA SER A 50 -8.03 1.77 10.28
C SER A 50 -6.81 0.87 10.08
N LEU A 51 -5.86 1.24 9.21
CA LEU A 51 -4.69 0.41 8.86
C LEU A 51 -3.58 0.60 9.90
N LYS A 52 -3.59 -0.26 10.92
CA LYS A 52 -2.68 -0.27 12.06
C LYS A 52 -1.43 -1.12 11.81
N GLU A 53 -1.46 -2.00 10.81
CA GLU A 53 -0.32 -2.84 10.45
C GLU A 53 -0.04 -2.85 8.94
N ALA A 54 1.23 -3.04 8.58
CA ALA A 54 1.65 -3.23 7.19
C ALA A 54 0.96 -4.43 6.50
N LYS A 55 0.48 -5.44 7.25
CA LYS A 55 -0.30 -6.56 6.70
C LYS A 55 -1.65 -6.10 6.14
N GLU A 56 -2.37 -5.27 6.88
CA GLU A 56 -3.68 -4.77 6.48
C GLU A 56 -3.57 -3.88 5.24
N ALA A 57 -2.52 -3.07 5.14
CA ALA A 57 -2.23 -2.27 3.95
C ALA A 57 -1.96 -3.14 2.71
N LYS A 58 -1.27 -4.29 2.87
CA LYS A 58 -1.07 -5.28 1.80
C LYS A 58 -2.37 -5.97 1.37
N GLU A 59 -3.26 -6.25 2.33
CA GLU A 59 -4.59 -6.79 2.02
C GLU A 59 -5.46 -5.75 1.31
N ALA A 60 -5.44 -4.48 1.74
CA ALA A 60 -6.11 -3.37 1.08
C ALA A 60 -5.60 -3.15 -0.35
N TRP A 61 -4.29 -3.26 -0.57
CA TRP A 61 -3.70 -3.30 -1.92
C TRP A 61 -4.31 -4.43 -2.75
N ASN A 62 -4.32 -5.66 -2.25
CA ASN A 62 -4.80 -6.83 -2.98
C ASN A 62 -6.33 -6.81 -3.29
N ARG A 63 -7.15 -6.12 -2.48
CA ARG A 63 -8.62 -6.02 -2.66
C ARG A 63 -9.09 -5.12 -3.81
N ARG A 64 -8.25 -4.23 -4.36
CA ARG A 64 -8.69 -3.28 -5.41
C ARG A 64 -9.36 -3.94 -6.62
N GLU A 65 -8.91 -5.15 -6.97
CA GLU A 65 -9.35 -5.84 -8.19
C GLU A 65 -10.75 -6.43 -8.05
N GLU A 66 -11.29 -6.50 -6.84
CA GLU A 66 -12.67 -6.93 -6.59
C GLU A 66 -13.70 -5.82 -6.94
N ASN A 67 -13.23 -4.64 -7.37
CA ASN A 67 -14.07 -3.50 -7.81
C ASN A 67 -13.58 -2.87 -9.15
N ALA A 68 -12.92 -3.67 -10.00
CA ALA A 68 -12.46 -3.25 -11.34
C ALA A 68 -13.41 -3.73 -12.45
#